data_AF-A0A920V625-F1
#
_entry.id   AF-A0A920V625-F1
#
_cell.length_a   1.000
_cell.length_b   1.000
_cell.length_c   1.000
_cell.angle_alpha   90.00
_cell.angle_beta   90.00
_cell.angle_gamma   90.00
#
_symmetry.space_group_name_H-M   'P 1'
#
loop_
_entity.id
_entity.type
_entity.pdbx_description
1 polymer ?
#
loop_
_entity_poly.entity_id
_entity_poly.type
_entity_poly.pdbx_seq_one_letter_code
_entity_poly.pdbx_strand_id
1 'polypeptide(L)'
;MAEIYKSKCCLIWFCNPAVTRIPDAHFFWEAKYNGTEVISISPDFNARHACKKWLNQTWSDIALAMAMVHTILEDRSFDAEYIKEQSDLPFLVRSDNLKYLRETVFSPPRARDNLFYVWDENILGESPRTGTRQHPLEP
;
A
#
# COMPACT_ATOMS: atom_id res chain seq x y z
N MET A 1 -11.15 -2.53 16.45
CA MET A 1 -9.96 -3.40 16.50
C MET A 1 -10.26 -4.90 16.44
N ALA A 2 -11.53 -5.32 16.44
CA ALA A 2 -11.91 -6.75 16.32
C ALA A 2 -11.34 -7.47 15.09
N GLU A 3 -11.07 -6.76 13.98
CA GLU A 3 -10.46 -7.36 12.78
C GLU A 3 -9.03 -7.89 13.02
N ILE A 4 -8.32 -7.40 14.05
CA ILE A 4 -7.00 -7.94 14.44
C ILE A 4 -7.12 -9.41 14.83
N TYR A 5 -8.22 -9.79 15.49
CA TYR A 5 -8.47 -11.18 15.89
C TYR A 5 -8.59 -12.14 14.70
N LYS A 6 -9.04 -11.63 13.55
CA LYS A 6 -9.16 -12.40 12.30
C LYS A 6 -7.88 -12.39 11.47
N SER A 7 -6.89 -11.57 11.83
CA SER A 7 -5.66 -11.39 11.06
C SER A 7 -4.68 -12.53 11.32
N LYS A 8 -3.94 -12.97 10.30
CA LYS A 8 -2.85 -13.96 10.47
C LYS A 8 -1.54 -13.33 10.92
N CYS A 9 -1.30 -12.07 10.52
CA CYS A 9 -0.14 -11.27 10.88
C CYS A 9 -0.60 -9.85 11.25
N CYS A 10 0.01 -9.25 12.27
CA CYS A 10 -0.29 -7.90 12.72
C CYS A 10 1.01 -7.17 13.10
N LEU A 11 1.26 -6.02 12.47
CA LEU A 11 2.38 -5.15 12.80
C LEU A 11 1.90 -4.01 13.71
N ILE A 12 2.38 -4.01 14.96
CA ILE A 12 2.28 -2.87 15.86
C ILE A 12 3.46 -1.94 15.53
N TRP A 13 3.23 -1.00 14.63
CA TRP A 13 4.26 -0.08 14.13
C TRP A 13 4.05 1.31 14.71
N PHE A 14 5.05 1.85 15.42
CA PHE A 14 5.06 3.20 16.00
C PHE A 14 3.92 3.49 17.01
N CYS A 15 3.31 2.46 17.60
CA CYS A 15 2.24 2.64 18.58
C CYS A 15 2.34 1.66 19.75
N ASN A 16 1.75 2.04 20.88
CA ASN A 16 1.62 1.18 22.06
C ASN A 16 0.15 1.04 22.48
N PRO A 17 -0.59 0.06 21.93
CA PRO A 17 -2.00 -0.13 22.24
C PRO A 17 -2.29 -0.33 23.74
N ALA A 18 -1.35 -0.87 24.51
CA ALA A 18 -1.53 -1.09 25.95
C ALA A 18 -1.68 0.22 26.75
N VAL A 19 -1.20 1.34 26.21
CA VAL A 19 -1.26 2.66 26.86
C VAL A 19 -2.16 3.61 26.09
N THR A 20 -2.12 3.59 24.76
CA THR A 20 -2.85 4.56 23.91
C THR A 20 -4.22 4.05 23.45
N ARG A 21 -4.47 2.75 23.55
CA ARG A 21 -5.73 2.08 23.13
C ARG A 21 -6.15 1.01 24.14
N ILE A 22 -6.07 1.34 25.43
CA ILE A 22 -6.40 0.45 26.56
C ILE A 22 -7.68 -0.39 26.34
N PRO A 23 -8.84 0.19 25.94
CA PRO A 23 -10.06 -0.62 25.77
C PRO A 23 -9.95 -1.66 24.65
N ASP A 24 -9.11 -1.44 23.65
CA ASP A 24 -8.92 -2.35 22.50
C ASP A 24 -7.69 -3.27 22.65
N ALA A 25 -6.85 -3.07 23.66
CA ALA A 25 -5.58 -3.79 23.81
C ALA A 25 -5.77 -5.31 23.90
N HIS A 26 -6.91 -5.74 24.47
CA HIS A 26 -7.26 -7.16 24.61
C HIS A 26 -7.28 -7.91 23.27
N PHE A 27 -7.72 -7.27 22.18
CA PHE A 27 -7.75 -7.90 20.86
C PHE A 27 -6.36 -8.33 20.37
N PHE A 28 -5.28 -7.63 20.76
CA PHE A 28 -3.92 -8.02 20.39
C PHE A 28 -3.45 -9.25 21.15
N TRP A 29 -3.78 -9.36 22.45
CA TRP A 29 -3.45 -10.54 23.24
C TRP A 29 -4.26 -11.75 22.79
N GLU A 30 -5.56 -11.58 22.60
CA GLU A 30 -6.46 -12.62 22.10
C GLU A 30 -6.04 -13.12 20.72
N ALA A 31 -5.73 -12.21 19.78
CA ALA A 31 -5.21 -12.58 18.46
C ALA A 31 -3.90 -13.36 18.57
N LYS A 32 -2.96 -12.90 19.41
CA LYS A 32 -1.69 -13.60 19.66
C LYS A 32 -1.91 -15.03 20.17
N TYR A 33 -2.85 -15.23 21.10
CA TYR A 33 -3.22 -16.55 21.62
C TYR A 33 -3.95 -17.40 20.57
N ASN A 34 -4.76 -16.77 19.71
CA ASN A 34 -5.44 -17.40 18.57
C ASN A 34 -4.48 -17.74 17.40
N GLY A 35 -3.18 -17.52 17.56
CA GLY A 35 -2.16 -17.93 16.59
C GLY A 35 -1.62 -16.80 15.71
N THR A 36 -2.23 -15.61 15.70
CA THR A 36 -1.75 -14.45 14.95
C THR A 36 -0.28 -14.14 15.26
N GLU A 37 0.48 -13.81 14.23
CA GLU A 37 1.84 -13.31 14.38
C GLU A 37 1.82 -11.80 14.66
N VAL A 38 1.87 -11.43 15.93
CA VAL A 38 1.93 -10.02 16.35
C VAL A 38 3.40 -9.60 16.47
N ILE A 39 3.81 -8.59 15.72
CA ILE A 39 5.18 -8.07 15.65
C ILE A 39 5.17 -6.61 16.10
N SER A 40 6.06 -6.23 17.00
CA SER A 40 6.21 -4.83 17.44
C SER A 40 7.44 -4.20 16.81
N ILE A 41 7.26 -3.03 16.20
CA ILE A 41 8.31 -2.20 15.62
C ILE A 41 8.30 -0.87 16.39
N SER A 42 9.23 -0.76 17.32
CA SER A 42 9.41 0.42 18.17
C SER A 42 10.85 0.48 18.67
N PRO A 43 11.46 1.68 18.77
CA PRO A 43 12.82 1.83 19.30
C PRO A 43 12.88 1.46 20.79
N ASP A 44 11.81 1.74 21.52
CA ASP A 44 11.64 1.50 22.94
C ASP A 44 10.84 0.22 23.22
N PHE A 45 11.10 -0.36 24.38
CA PHE A 45 10.52 -1.63 24.82
C PHE A 45 9.09 -1.45 25.37
N ASN A 46 8.15 -0.95 24.56
CA ASN A 46 6.86 -0.49 25.07
C ASN A 46 5.69 -1.48 24.90
N ALA A 47 5.64 -2.23 23.80
CA ALA A 47 4.49 -3.06 23.43
C ALA A 47 4.78 -4.57 23.46
N ARG A 48 5.90 -5.00 24.07
CA ARG A 48 6.36 -6.40 24.00
C ARG A 48 5.37 -7.42 24.52
N HIS A 49 4.60 -7.08 25.55
CA HIS A 49 3.62 -8.00 26.13
C HIS A 49 2.60 -8.48 25.08
N ALA A 50 2.27 -7.61 24.10
CA ALA A 50 1.33 -7.92 23.03
C ALA A 50 1.96 -8.66 21.83
N CYS A 51 3.29 -8.68 21.66
CA CYS A 51 3.94 -9.24 20.48
C CYS A 51 4.71 -10.54 20.73
N LYS A 52 4.98 -11.29 19.66
CA LYS A 52 5.90 -12.45 19.63
C LYS A 52 7.32 -12.02 19.27
N LYS A 53 7.47 -11.05 18.37
CA LYS A 53 8.75 -10.50 17.91
C LYS A 53 8.80 -9.00 18.16
N TRP A 54 9.97 -8.49 18.50
CA TRP A 54 10.22 -7.06 18.69
C TRP A 54 11.44 -6.65 17.88
N LEU A 55 11.28 -5.61 17.07
CA LEU A 55 12.32 -5.01 16.27
C LEU A 55 12.62 -3.60 16.79
N ASN A 56 13.84 -3.39 17.25
CA ASN A 56 14.30 -2.18 17.93
C ASN A 56 15.18 -1.31 17.02
N GLN A 57 14.61 -0.82 15.93
CA GLN A 57 15.31 0.11 15.04
C GLN A 57 14.86 1.54 15.34
N THR A 58 15.82 2.47 15.37
CA THR A 58 15.56 3.87 15.71
C THR A 58 15.70 4.73 14.46
N TRP A 59 14.71 5.57 14.17
CA TRP A 59 14.74 6.57 13.09
C TRP A 59 14.96 6.01 11.67
N SER A 60 14.68 4.73 11.44
CA SER A 60 14.96 4.05 10.17
C SER A 60 13.80 3.19 9.66
N ASP A 61 12.57 3.48 10.11
CA ASP A 61 11.35 2.76 9.71
C ASP A 61 11.11 2.82 8.20
N ILE A 62 11.45 3.93 7.55
CA ILE A 62 11.36 4.07 6.08
C ILE A 62 12.32 3.08 5.41
N ALA A 63 13.55 2.95 5.89
CA ALA A 63 14.52 2.01 5.33
C ALA A 63 14.05 0.55 5.52
N LEU A 64 13.47 0.24 6.69
CA LEU A 64 12.86 -1.06 6.95
C LEU A 64 11.69 -1.33 5.99
N ALA A 65 10.77 -0.38 5.82
CA ALA A 65 9.64 -0.51 4.90
C ALA A 65 10.09 -0.71 3.45
N MET A 66 11.10 0.06 3.00
CA MET A 66 11.66 -0.10 1.66
C MET A 66 12.39 -1.44 1.47
N ALA A 67 13.06 -1.95 2.51
CA ALA A 67 13.66 -3.29 2.46
C ALA A 67 12.60 -4.40 2.37
N MET A 68 11.45 -4.24 3.07
CA MET A 68 10.31 -5.15 2.93
C MET A 68 9.74 -5.11 1.50
N VAL A 69 9.54 -3.91 0.94
CA VAL A 69 9.07 -3.75 -0.45
C VAL A 69 10.05 -4.38 -1.44
N HIS A 70 11.36 -4.16 -1.26
CA HIS A 70 12.39 -4.77 -2.08
C HIS A 70 12.28 -6.30 -2.08
N THR A 71 12.18 -6.91 -0.89
CA THR A 71 12.03 -8.36 -0.73
C THR A 71 10.75 -8.86 -1.42
N ILE A 72 9.62 -8.17 -1.26
CA ILE A 72 8.35 -8.52 -1.91
C ILE A 72 8.47 -8.50 -3.45
N LEU A 73 9.15 -7.49 -4.00
CA LEU A 73 9.36 -7.37 -5.44
C LEU A 73 10.33 -8.43 -5.97
N GLU A 74 11.43 -8.69 -5.25
CA GLU A 74 12.43 -9.71 -5.61
C GLU A 74 11.81 -11.11 -5.60
N ASP A 75 11.06 -11.45 -4.55
CA ASP A 75 10.37 -12.73 -4.40
C ASP A 75 9.11 -12.83 -5.28
N ARG A 76 8.72 -11.74 -5.97
CA ARG A 76 7.47 -11.61 -6.72
C ARG A 76 6.23 -12.01 -5.89
N SER A 77 6.28 -11.75 -4.58
CA SER A 77 5.27 -12.14 -3.61
C SER A 77 4.19 -11.06 -3.45
N PHE A 78 3.66 -10.59 -4.58
CA PHE A 78 2.64 -9.55 -4.64
C PHE A 78 1.50 -9.94 -5.59
N ASP A 79 0.32 -9.37 -5.36
CA ASP A 79 -0.83 -9.53 -6.24
C ASP A 79 -0.81 -8.46 -7.34
N ALA A 80 -0.34 -8.86 -8.54
CA ALA A 80 -0.16 -7.96 -9.66
C ALA A 80 -1.49 -7.38 -10.18
N GLU A 81 -2.56 -8.17 -10.18
CA GLU A 81 -3.87 -7.72 -10.68
C GLU A 81 -4.49 -6.72 -9.72
N TYR A 82 -4.40 -6.98 -8.41
CA TYR A 82 -4.82 -6.04 -7.38
C TYR A 82 -4.03 -4.72 -7.47
N ILE A 83 -2.71 -4.79 -7.64
CA ILE A 83 -1.85 -3.61 -7.79
C ILE A 83 -2.25 -2.79 -9.02
N LYS A 84 -2.46 -3.43 -10.18
CA LYS A 84 -2.85 -2.72 -11.41
C LYS A 84 -4.21 -2.03 -11.28
N GLU A 85 -5.16 -2.66 -10.58
CA GLU A 85 -6.50 -2.13 -10.42
C GLU A 85 -6.57 -0.98 -9.39
N GLN A 86 -5.94 -1.17 -8.22
CA GLN A 86 -6.16 -0.30 -7.05
C GLN A 86 -5.10 0.79 -6.86
N SER A 87 -3.98 0.75 -7.59
CA SER A 87 -2.88 1.70 -7.43
C SER A 87 -2.54 2.45 -8.71
N ASP A 88 -1.72 3.48 -8.58
CA ASP A 88 -1.16 4.28 -9.67
C ASP A 88 0.18 3.75 -10.20
N LEU A 89 0.66 2.60 -9.69
CA LEU A 89 1.88 1.94 -10.18
C LEU A 89 1.93 1.69 -11.70
N PRO A 90 0.83 1.37 -12.42
CA PRO A 90 0.89 1.18 -13.86
C PRO A 90 0.90 2.49 -14.68
N PHE A 91 0.84 3.67 -14.04
CA PHE A 91 0.80 4.94 -14.76
C PHE A 91 2.16 5.29 -15.38
N LEU A 92 2.12 5.78 -16.61
CA LEU A 92 3.33 6.16 -17.34
C LEU A 92 3.90 7.49 -16.83
N VAL A 93 5.21 7.48 -16.57
CA VAL A 93 6.00 8.65 -16.19
C VAL A 93 6.96 8.99 -17.32
N ARG A 94 7.05 10.27 -17.68
CA ARG A 94 7.96 10.72 -18.73
C ARG A 94 9.39 10.79 -18.22
N SER A 95 10.33 10.30 -19.02
CA SER A 95 11.76 10.30 -18.68
C SER A 95 12.42 11.69 -18.74
N ASP A 96 11.83 12.65 -19.47
CA ASP A 96 12.41 13.98 -19.68
C ASP A 96 12.18 14.93 -18.50
N ASN A 97 11.03 14.84 -17.83
CA ASN A 97 10.64 15.74 -16.74
C ASN A 97 10.17 15.04 -15.47
N LEU A 98 10.15 13.70 -15.46
CA LEU A 98 9.74 12.87 -14.33
C LEU A 98 8.30 13.13 -13.85
N LYS A 99 7.44 13.69 -14.72
CA LYS A 99 6.02 13.88 -14.45
C LYS A 99 5.21 12.80 -15.17
N TYR A 100 4.02 12.50 -14.64
CA TYR A 100 3.07 11.62 -15.33
C TYR A 100 2.78 12.09 -16.76
N LEU A 101 2.61 11.14 -17.66
CA LEU A 101 2.12 11.38 -19.01
C LEU A 101 0.65 11.81 -18.94
N ARG A 102 0.33 12.97 -19.53
CA ARG A 102 -1.01 13.59 -19.51
C ARG A 102 -1.48 13.92 -20.91
N GLU A 103 -2.80 14.02 -21.09
CA GLU A 103 -3.46 14.31 -22.37
C GLU A 103 -3.03 15.67 -22.95
N THR A 104 -2.64 16.60 -22.07
CA THR A 104 -2.13 17.95 -22.43
C THR A 104 -0.90 17.92 -23.34
N VAL A 105 -0.19 16.79 -23.38
CA VAL A 105 0.94 16.59 -24.28
C VAL A 105 0.50 16.37 -25.73
N PHE A 106 -0.67 15.77 -25.95
CA PHE A 106 -1.15 15.38 -27.28
C PHE A 106 -2.12 16.40 -27.89
N SER A 107 -3.07 16.93 -27.11
CA SER A 107 -4.20 17.73 -27.62
C SER A 107 -4.46 19.02 -26.82
N PRO A 108 -3.57 20.02 -26.87
CA PRO A 108 -3.56 21.16 -25.96
C PRO A 108 -4.86 22.01 -25.89
N PRO A 109 -5.62 22.31 -26.97
CA PRO A 109 -6.77 23.20 -26.86
C PRO A 109 -8.00 22.58 -26.17
N ARG A 110 -8.06 21.25 -25.98
CA ARG A 110 -9.19 20.54 -25.33
C ARG A 110 -8.75 19.50 -24.31
N ALA A 111 -7.47 19.45 -23.96
CA ALA A 111 -6.92 18.42 -23.10
C ALA A 111 -7.40 18.56 -21.65
N ARG A 112 -7.71 17.41 -21.04
CA ARG A 112 -8.02 17.28 -19.62
C ARG A 112 -6.72 17.08 -18.87
N ASP A 113 -6.46 17.96 -17.91
CA ASP A 113 -5.24 17.84 -17.10
C ASP A 113 -5.25 16.60 -16.18
N ASN A 114 -6.41 16.07 -15.84
CA ASN A 114 -6.53 14.96 -14.89
C ASN A 114 -6.46 13.55 -15.52
N LEU A 115 -6.16 13.42 -16.82
CA LEU A 115 -6.11 12.14 -17.53
C LEU A 115 -4.68 11.57 -17.57
N PHE A 116 -4.57 10.29 -17.18
CA PHE A 116 -3.32 9.52 -17.12
C PHE A 116 -3.38 8.36 -18.10
N TYR A 117 -2.20 7.85 -18.47
CA TYR A 117 -2.08 6.73 -19.41
C TYR A 117 -1.41 5.53 -18.76
N VAL A 118 -1.89 4.35 -19.13
CA VAL A 118 -1.32 3.04 -18.83
C VAL A 118 -0.89 2.40 -20.14
N TRP A 119 0.15 1.57 -20.11
CA TRP A 119 0.55 0.78 -21.27
C TRP A 119 -0.14 -0.58 -21.26
N ASP A 120 -0.91 -0.87 -22.31
CA ASP A 120 -1.47 -2.19 -22.59
C ASP A 120 -0.83 -2.74 -23.87
N GLU A 121 -0.23 -3.94 -23.78
CA GLU A 121 0.40 -4.60 -24.93
C GLU A 121 -0.63 -5.22 -25.90
N ASN A 122 -1.86 -5.47 -25.43
CA ASN A 122 -2.91 -6.12 -26.21
C ASN A 122 -3.86 -5.12 -26.89
N ILE A 123 -3.94 -3.89 -26.38
CA ILE A 123 -4.83 -2.85 -26.88
C ILE A 123 -4.01 -1.57 -27.09
N LEU A 124 -3.86 -1.15 -28.36
CA LEU A 124 -3.44 0.21 -28.70
C LEU A 124 -4.63 1.16 -28.45
N GLY A 125 -4.90 1.55 -27.20
CA GLY A 125 -6.04 2.40 -26.87
C GLY A 125 -6.09 2.87 -25.41
N GLU A 126 -6.72 4.04 -25.19
CA GLU A 126 -6.80 4.73 -23.90
C GLU A 126 -7.42 3.86 -22.80
N SER A 127 -6.69 3.61 -21.72
CA SER A 127 -7.22 2.85 -20.58
C SER A 127 -8.22 3.71 -19.78
N PRO A 128 -9.49 3.29 -19.62
CA PRO A 128 -10.43 3.98 -18.77
C PRO A 128 -9.99 3.87 -17.31
N ARG A 129 -10.00 5.00 -16.60
CA ARG A 129 -9.53 5.12 -15.21
C ARG A 129 -10.33 4.22 -14.26
N THR A 130 -9.74 3.89 -13.13
CA THR A 130 -10.47 3.58 -11.90
C THR A 130 -11.35 4.78 -11.52
N GLY A 131 -12.67 4.60 -11.54
CA GLY A 131 -13.63 5.54 -10.97
C GLY A 131 -14.18 6.67 -11.87
N THR A 132 -13.88 6.73 -13.17
CA THR A 132 -14.62 7.60 -14.10
C THR A 132 -15.61 6.80 -14.94
N ARG A 133 -16.86 7.30 -15.06
CA ARG A 133 -17.82 6.77 -16.03
C ARG A 133 -17.18 6.75 -17.41
N GLN A 134 -17.12 5.57 -18.03
CA GLN A 134 -16.92 5.48 -19.47
C GLN A 134 -18.05 6.28 -20.11
N HIS A 135 -17.70 7.33 -20.87
CA HIS A 135 -18.69 7.91 -21.77
C HIS A 135 -19.01 6.84 -22.83
N PRO A 136 -20.29 6.65 -23.20
CA PRO A 136 -20.61 5.77 -24.31
C PRO A 136 -19.76 6.18 -25.51
N LEU A 137 -19.12 5.20 -26.15
CA LEU A 137 -18.57 5.42 -27.48
C LEU A 137 -19.74 5.94 -28.33
N GLU A 138 -19.66 7.19 -28.78
CA GLU A 138 -20.64 7.74 -29.71
C GLU A 138 -20.72 6.82 -30.96
N PRO A 139 -21.91 6.70 -31.56
CA PRO A 139 -22.32 5.55 -32.37
C PRO A 139 -21.44 5.24 -33.59
#